data_AF-A0A225DV59-F1
#
_entry.id   AF-A0A225DV59-F1
#
_cell.length_a   1.000
_cell.length_b   1.000
_cell.length_c   1.000
_cell.angle_alpha   90.00
_cell.angle_beta   90.00
_cell.angle_gamma   90.00
#
_symmetry.space_group_name_H-M   'P 1'
#
loop_
_entity.id
_entity.type
_entity.pdbx_description
1 polymer ?
#
loop_
_entity_poly.entity_id
_entity_poly.type
_entity_poly.pdbx_seq_one_letter_code
_entity_poly.pdbx_strand_id
1 'polypeptide(L)'
;MRTVEGAPQRVPKRWPAGAWFGAQVGTTAWLVTGAVEMATTAPWLAVLWLAVFAVANFLGTWLWRRHRLGQPSTDLLLLAVCEAAGLIAVVSFVVARPAGVAEAGVPSVVYLALLVLPAVAVLLTFVGRASRADMGKADPGGAADRKC
;
A
#
# COMPACT_ATOMS: atom_id res chain seq x y z
N MET A 1 -41.91 -8.14 26.72
CA MET A 1 -40.68 -7.43 26.33
C MET A 1 -39.66 -8.46 25.89
N ARG A 2 -39.39 -8.59 24.57
CA ARG A 2 -38.25 -9.36 24.06
C ARG A 2 -37.14 -8.35 23.83
N THR A 3 -36.03 -8.48 24.54
CA THR A 3 -34.80 -7.77 24.22
C THR A 3 -34.36 -8.25 22.85
N VAL A 4 -34.34 -7.34 21.86
CA VAL A 4 -33.73 -7.61 20.56
C VAL A 4 -32.23 -7.75 20.83
N GLU A 5 -31.74 -8.97 20.91
CA GLU A 5 -30.30 -9.26 20.92
C GLU A 5 -29.74 -8.74 19.60
N GLY A 6 -29.10 -7.57 19.65
CA GLY A 6 -28.42 -6.99 18.50
C GLY A 6 -27.34 -7.96 18.02
N ALA A 7 -27.42 -8.34 16.74
CA ALA A 7 -26.42 -9.19 16.13
C ALA A 7 -25.02 -8.59 16.38
N PRO A 8 -24.04 -9.40 16.84
CA PRO A 8 -22.73 -8.90 17.21
C PRO A 8 -22.11 -8.16 16.02
N GLN A 9 -21.87 -6.85 16.18
CA GLN A 9 -21.12 -6.07 15.21
C GLN A 9 -19.75 -6.72 15.03
N ARG A 10 -19.50 -7.28 13.85
CA ARG A 10 -18.18 -7.82 13.52
C ARG A 10 -17.23 -6.65 13.35
N VAL A 11 -16.40 -6.41 14.36
CA VAL A 11 -15.28 -5.48 14.26
C VAL A 11 -14.43 -5.90 13.05
N PRO A 12 -14.11 -4.98 12.11
CA PRO A 12 -13.26 -5.30 10.98
C PRO A 12 -11.96 -5.96 11.47
N LYS A 13 -11.59 -7.08 10.85
CA LYS A 13 -10.39 -7.83 11.22
C LYS A 13 -9.17 -6.93 10.95
N ARG A 14 -8.59 -6.38 12.03
CA ARG A 14 -7.36 -5.58 11.95
C ARG A 14 -6.26 -6.40 11.28
N TRP A 15 -5.44 -5.75 10.45
CA TRP A 15 -4.29 -6.42 9.85
C TRP A 15 -3.35 -6.96 10.94
N PRO A 16 -2.92 -8.24 10.86
CA PRO A 16 -1.93 -8.75 11.79
C PRO A 16 -0.59 -8.04 11.54
N ALA A 17 0.18 -7.82 12.61
CA ALA A 17 1.46 -7.09 12.53
C ALA A 17 2.42 -7.69 11.48
N GLY A 18 2.44 -9.02 11.37
CA GLY A 18 3.25 -9.72 10.38
C GLY A 18 2.87 -9.43 8.93
N ALA A 19 1.57 -9.25 8.62
CA ALA A 19 1.14 -8.89 7.27
C ALA A 19 1.56 -7.46 6.92
N TRP A 20 1.44 -6.53 7.87
CA TRP A 20 1.89 -5.15 7.67
C TRP A 20 3.40 -5.08 7.40
N PHE A 21 4.19 -5.73 8.26
CA PHE A 21 5.64 -5.76 8.11
C PHE A 21 6.07 -6.49 6.84
N GLY A 22 5.44 -7.62 6.52
CA GLY A 22 5.70 -8.38 5.30
C GLY A 22 5.40 -7.57 4.04
N ALA A 23 4.30 -6.80 4.01
CA ALA A 23 3.99 -5.91 2.91
C ALA A 23 5.08 -4.84 2.75
N GLN A 24 5.51 -4.21 3.84
CA GLN A 24 6.54 -3.17 3.83
C GLN A 24 7.91 -3.68 3.38
N VAL A 25 8.36 -4.82 3.91
CA VAL A 25 9.64 -5.42 3.52
C VAL A 25 9.56 -5.92 2.08
N GLY A 26 8.48 -6.60 1.70
CA GLY A 26 8.30 -7.13 0.35
C GLY A 26 8.32 -6.04 -0.73
N THR A 27 7.75 -4.86 -0.44
CA THR A 27 7.72 -3.75 -1.41
C THR A 27 8.97 -2.88 -1.41
N THR A 28 9.84 -2.96 -0.39
CA THR A 28 11.02 -2.09 -0.27
C THR A 28 12.35 -2.83 -0.35
N ALA A 29 12.40 -4.15 -0.13
CA ALA A 29 13.66 -4.91 -0.13
C ALA A 29 14.45 -4.78 -1.44
N TRP A 30 13.76 -4.75 -2.58
CA TRP A 30 14.39 -4.61 -3.89
C TRP A 30 15.09 -3.25 -4.09
N LEU A 31 14.69 -2.20 -3.35
CA LEU A 31 15.38 -0.91 -3.37
C LEU A 31 16.81 -1.02 -2.81
N VAL A 32 17.00 -1.87 -1.81
CA VAL A 32 18.33 -2.14 -1.25
C VAL A 32 19.18 -2.90 -2.27
N THR A 33 18.62 -3.93 -2.90
CA THR A 33 19.31 -4.70 -3.94
C THR A 33 19.75 -3.79 -5.09
N GLY A 34 18.86 -2.96 -5.64
CA GLY A 34 19.23 -2.05 -6.72
C GLY A 34 20.20 -0.94 -6.29
N ALA A 35 20.16 -0.49 -5.04
CA ALA A 35 21.16 0.43 -4.51
C ALA A 35 22.56 -0.21 -4.46
N VAL A 36 22.65 -1.49 -4.06
CA VAL A 36 23.92 -2.24 -4.06
C VAL A 36 24.46 -2.39 -5.48
N GLU A 37 23.60 -2.75 -6.44
CA GLU A 37 23.98 -2.87 -7.86
C GLU A 37 24.48 -1.54 -8.45
N MET A 38 23.88 -0.42 -8.07
CA MET A 38 24.26 0.91 -8.57
C MET A 38 25.40 1.56 -7.79
N ALA A 39 25.87 0.98 -6.68
CA ALA A 39 26.82 1.64 -5.79
C ALA A 39 28.13 2.03 -6.49
N THR A 40 28.59 1.24 -7.47
CA THR A 40 29.83 1.48 -8.19
C THR A 40 29.63 2.24 -9.51
N THR A 41 28.47 2.10 -10.15
CA THR A 41 28.18 2.68 -11.47
C THR A 41 27.51 4.05 -11.38
N ALA A 42 26.67 4.26 -10.37
CA ALA A 42 25.91 5.49 -10.13
C ALA A 42 25.67 5.68 -8.62
N PRO A 43 26.70 6.05 -7.83
CA PRO A 43 26.61 6.11 -6.37
C PRO A 43 25.52 7.07 -5.87
N TRP A 44 25.24 8.14 -6.61
CA TRP A 44 24.16 9.08 -6.26
C TRP A 44 22.77 8.44 -6.37
N LEU A 45 22.54 7.53 -7.33
CA LEU A 45 21.29 6.76 -7.42
C LEU A 45 21.17 5.77 -6.27
N ALA A 46 22.27 5.12 -5.89
CA ALA A 46 22.28 4.24 -4.73
C ALA A 46 21.87 4.98 -3.45
N VAL A 47 22.42 6.18 -3.22
CA VAL A 47 22.01 7.04 -2.10
C VAL A 47 20.54 7.43 -2.19
N LEU A 48 20.05 7.81 -3.38
CA LEU A 48 18.65 8.14 -3.59
C LEU A 48 17.73 6.96 -3.27
N TRP A 49 18.05 5.76 -3.74
CA TRP A 49 17.25 4.55 -3.48
C TRP A 49 17.25 4.17 -2.01
N LEU A 50 18.38 4.29 -1.32
CA LEU A 50 18.46 4.09 0.13
C LEU A 50 17.66 5.14 0.89
N ALA A 51 17.66 6.40 0.45
CA ALA A 51 16.85 7.45 1.04
C ALA A 51 15.34 7.16 0.87
N VAL A 52 14.92 6.74 -0.33
CA VAL A 52 13.53 6.34 -0.61
C VAL A 52 13.13 5.14 0.24
N PHE A 53 13.99 4.12 0.35
CA PHE A 53 13.81 2.97 1.23
C PHE A 53 13.59 3.40 2.67
N ALA A 54 14.46 4.28 3.20
CA ALA A 54 14.40 4.76 4.57
C ALA A 54 13.10 5.54 4.84
N VAL A 55 12.71 6.44 3.93
CA VAL A 55 11.47 7.22 4.04
C VAL A 55 10.24 6.31 4.00
N ALA A 56 10.17 5.37 3.06
CA ALA A 56 9.05 4.42 2.97
C ALA A 56 8.95 3.55 4.24
N ASN A 57 10.10 3.10 4.77
CA ASN A 57 10.13 2.29 5.98
C ASN A 57 9.74 3.09 7.24
N PHE A 58 10.20 4.32 7.34
CA PHE A 58 9.82 5.24 8.40
C PHE A 58 8.31 5.53 8.39
N LEU A 59 7.78 5.94 7.23
CA LEU A 59 6.37 6.26 7.07
C LEU A 59 5.49 5.04 7.33
N GLY A 60 5.83 3.85 6.82
CA GLY A 60 5.04 2.66 7.09
C GLY A 60 5.07 2.22 8.56
N THR A 61 6.20 2.41 9.25
CA THR A 61 6.30 2.15 10.70
C THR A 61 5.48 3.16 11.50
N TRP A 62 5.49 4.42 11.08
CA TRP A 62 4.72 5.49 11.71
C TRP A 62 3.21 5.31 11.51
N LEU A 63 2.80 4.95 10.29
CA LEU A 63 1.41 4.63 9.95
C LEU A 63 0.91 3.39 10.70
N TRP A 64 1.76 2.40 10.94
CA TRP A 64 1.41 1.25 11.78
C TRP A 64 1.00 1.68 13.20
N ARG A 65 1.75 2.61 13.80
CA ARG A 65 1.41 3.15 15.13
C ARG A 65 0.06 3.85 15.11
N ARG A 66 -0.24 4.63 14.06
CA ARG A 66 -1.54 5.30 13.89
C ARG A 66 -2.69 4.33 13.59
N HIS A 67 -2.44 3.28 12.81
CA HIS A 67 -3.39 2.21 12.54
C HIS A 67 -3.81 1.51 13.83
N ARG A 68 -2.86 1.27 14.77
CA ARG A 68 -3.19 0.72 16.10
C ARG A 68 -4.09 1.63 16.94
N LEU A 69 -4.04 2.94 16.72
CA LEU A 69 -4.91 3.93 17.38
C LEU A 69 -6.31 4.01 16.74
N GLY A 70 -6.60 3.20 15.72
CA GLY A 70 -7.91 3.11 15.09
C GLY A 70 -8.19 4.21 14.06
N GLN A 71 -7.15 4.88 13.54
CA GLN A 71 -7.35 5.87 12.48
C GLN A 71 -7.76 5.20 11.17
N PRO A 72 -8.96 5.52 10.62
CA PRO A 72 -9.36 5.00 9.32
C PRO A 72 -8.47 5.60 8.22
N SER A 73 -8.17 4.82 7.18
CA SER A 73 -7.42 5.22 5.95
C SER A 73 -5.88 5.07 5.98
N THR A 74 -5.28 4.50 7.03
CA THR A 74 -3.82 4.26 7.06
C THR A 74 -3.34 3.28 5.99
N ASP A 75 -4.19 2.35 5.56
CA ASP A 75 -3.82 1.27 4.65
C ASP A 75 -3.61 1.77 3.22
N LEU A 76 -4.50 2.66 2.76
CA LEU A 76 -4.38 3.32 1.46
C LEU A 76 -3.16 4.24 1.41
N LEU A 77 -2.84 4.91 2.52
CA LEU A 77 -1.68 5.79 2.60
C LEU A 77 -0.37 4.99 2.58
N LEU A 78 -0.31 3.83 3.24
CA LEU A 78 0.84 2.93 3.15
C LEU A 78 1.05 2.48 1.69
N LEU A 79 -0.03 2.07 1.02
CA LEU A 79 0.02 1.63 -0.37
C LEU A 79 0.52 2.75 -1.29
N ALA A 80 -0.01 3.96 -1.13
CA ALA A 80 0.40 5.14 -1.90
C ALA A 80 1.89 5.48 -1.68
N VAL A 81 2.40 5.38 -0.45
CA VAL A 81 3.83 5.59 -0.16
C VAL A 81 4.70 4.53 -0.84
N CYS A 82 4.27 3.26 -0.81
CA CYS A 82 5.00 2.18 -1.49
C CYS A 82 5.00 2.36 -3.01
N GLU A 83 3.88 2.77 -3.59
CA GLU A 83 3.77 3.08 -5.03
C GLU A 83 4.68 4.25 -5.43
N ALA A 84 4.62 5.35 -4.69
CA ALA A 84 5.45 6.52 -4.95
C ALA A 84 6.95 6.16 -4.88
N ALA A 85 7.35 5.36 -3.87
CA ALA A 85 8.72 4.89 -3.74
C ALA A 85 9.16 4.06 -4.95
N GLY A 86 8.34 3.10 -5.39
CA GLY A 86 8.65 2.28 -6.56
C GLY A 86 8.69 3.07 -7.86
N LEU A 87 7.79 4.03 -8.03
CA LEU A 87 7.77 4.91 -9.19
C LEU A 87 9.03 5.78 -9.25
N ILE A 88 9.44 6.39 -8.13
CA ILE A 88 10.66 7.19 -8.06
C ILE A 88 11.89 6.35 -8.44
N ALA A 89 11.98 5.12 -7.92
CA ALA A 89 13.08 4.23 -8.23
C ALA A 89 13.11 3.87 -9.73
N VAL A 90 11.99 3.46 -10.34
CA VAL A 90 11.96 3.14 -11.77
C VAL A 90 12.24 4.37 -12.64
N VAL A 91 11.65 5.52 -12.34
CA VAL A 91 11.89 6.77 -13.10
C VAL A 91 13.35 7.17 -13.02
N SER A 92 13.95 7.14 -11.82
CA SER A 92 15.37 7.49 -11.65
C SER A 92 16.30 6.56 -12.44
N PHE A 93 15.97 5.26 -12.51
CA PHE A 93 16.70 4.29 -13.32
C PHE A 93 16.62 4.58 -14.82
N VAL A 94 15.40 4.82 -15.32
CA VAL A 94 15.14 5.11 -16.74
C VAL A 94 15.81 6.41 -17.18
N VAL A 95 15.82 7.43 -16.33
CA VAL A 95 16.43 8.74 -16.62
C VAL A 95 17.95 8.67 -16.57
N ALA A 96 18.51 8.00 -15.56
CA ALA A 96 19.96 7.99 -15.36
C ALA A 96 20.70 7.08 -16.34
N ARG A 97 20.04 6.04 -16.88
CA ARG A 97 20.61 5.06 -17.83
C ARG A 97 22.05 4.66 -17.47
N PRO A 98 22.30 4.11 -16.27
CA PRO A 98 23.65 3.77 -15.83
C PRO A 98 24.34 2.85 -16.84
N ALA A 99 25.60 3.14 -17.15
CA ALA A 99 26.40 2.36 -18.09
C ALA A 99 26.45 0.88 -17.65
N GLY A 100 26.25 -0.04 -18.60
CA GLY A 100 26.19 -1.49 -18.35
C GLY A 100 24.78 -2.09 -18.35
N VAL A 101 23.74 -1.29 -18.06
CA VAL A 101 22.33 -1.79 -18.14
C VAL A 101 21.58 -1.26 -19.35
N ALA A 102 22.04 -0.15 -19.93
CA ALA A 102 21.45 0.45 -21.12
C ALA A 102 21.45 -0.48 -22.35
N GLU A 103 22.36 -1.45 -22.42
CA GLU A 103 22.43 -2.41 -23.53
C GLU A 103 21.45 -3.57 -23.42
N ALA A 104 21.05 -3.96 -22.20
CA ALA A 104 20.07 -5.03 -21.98
C ALA A 104 18.63 -4.58 -22.27
N GLY A 105 18.39 -3.26 -22.32
CA GLY A 105 17.05 -2.67 -22.37
C GLY A 105 16.31 -2.85 -21.04
N VAL A 106 15.39 -1.91 -20.73
CA VAL A 106 14.47 -2.10 -19.61
C VAL A 106 13.38 -3.07 -20.08
N PRO A 107 13.27 -4.29 -19.52
CA PRO A 107 12.27 -5.22 -19.98
C PRO A 107 10.87 -4.65 -19.72
N SER A 108 10.00 -4.72 -20.72
CA SER A 108 8.64 -4.14 -20.71
C SER A 108 7.80 -4.58 -19.51
N VAL A 109 8.14 -5.74 -18.94
CA VAL A 109 7.54 -6.31 -17.72
C VAL A 109 7.65 -5.41 -16.50
N VAL A 110 8.66 -4.53 -16.42
CA VAL A 110 8.83 -3.58 -15.31
C VAL A 110 7.68 -2.56 -15.29
N TYR A 111 7.20 -2.14 -16.46
CA TYR A 111 6.03 -1.26 -16.55
C TYR A 111 4.74 -1.98 -16.17
N LEU A 112 4.61 -3.27 -16.49
CA LEU A 112 3.48 -4.08 -16.04
C LEU A 112 3.49 -4.27 -14.52
N ALA A 113 4.65 -4.49 -13.93
CA ALA A 113 4.80 -4.59 -12.48
C ALA A 113 4.39 -3.28 -11.78
N LEU A 114 4.71 -2.12 -12.37
CA LEU A 114 4.25 -0.80 -11.88
C LEU A 114 2.71 -0.64 -11.92
N LEU A 115 2.01 -1.34 -12.81
CA LEU A 115 0.55 -1.28 -12.92
C LEU A 115 -0.16 -2.21 -11.92
N VAL A 116 0.53 -3.22 -11.38
CA VAL A 116 -0.07 -4.16 -10.41
C VAL A 116 -0.56 -3.43 -9.16
N LEU A 117 0.25 -2.51 -8.62
CA LEU A 117 -0.09 -1.78 -7.41
C LEU A 117 -1.32 -0.87 -7.57
N PRO A 118 -1.42 0.03 -8.58
CA PRO A 118 -2.61 0.86 -8.76
C PRO A 118 -3.84 0.01 -9.11
N ALA A 119 -3.67 -1.10 -9.82
CA ALA A 119 -4.75 -2.05 -10.06
C ALA A 119 -5.28 -2.65 -8.75
N VAL A 120 -4.39 -3.03 -7.83
CA VAL A 120 -4.78 -3.49 -6.48
C VAL A 120 -5.44 -2.38 -5.67
N ALA A 121 -4.93 -1.14 -5.71
CA ALA A 121 -5.52 0.00 -5.02
C ALA A 121 -6.96 0.28 -5.50
N VAL A 122 -7.16 0.24 -6.83
CA VAL A 122 -8.47 0.39 -7.47
C VAL A 122 -9.39 -0.76 -7.06
N LEU A 123 -8.91 -2.01 -7.11
CA LEU A 123 -9.67 -3.18 -6.68
C LEU A 123 -10.14 -3.06 -5.22
N LEU A 124 -9.25 -2.67 -4.30
CA LEU A 124 -9.60 -2.49 -2.89
C LEU A 124 -10.62 -1.36 -2.69
N THR A 125 -10.55 -0.31 -3.51
CA THR A 125 -11.56 0.77 -3.50
C THR A 125 -12.92 0.25 -3.95
N PHE A 126 -12.97 -0.61 -4.97
CA PHE A 126 -14.21 -1.25 -5.42
C PHE A 126 -14.78 -2.21 -4.38
N VAL A 127 -13.94 -3.08 -3.80
CA VAL A 127 -14.35 -4.01 -2.73
C VAL A 127 -14.92 -3.24 -1.54
N GLY A 128 -14.25 -2.17 -1.12
CA GLY A 128 -14.73 -1.31 -0.02
C GLY A 128 -16.01 -0.54 -0.35
N ARG A 129 -16.32 -0.29 -1.62
CA ARG A 129 -17.60 0.30 -2.05
C ARG A 129 -18.72 -0.75 -2.06
N ALA A 130 -18.44 -1.95 -2.58
CA ALA A 130 -19.40 -3.05 -2.63
C ALA A 130 -19.89 -3.43 -1.23
N SER A 131 -18.98 -3.60 -0.27
CA SER A 131 -19.35 -3.95 1.12
C SER A 131 -20.23 -2.89 1.79
N ARG A 132 -20.11 -1.61 1.42
CA ARG A 132 -20.98 -0.53 1.95
C ARG A 132 -22.38 -0.55 1.34
N ALA A 133 -22.50 -0.91 0.06
CA ALA A 133 -23.78 -1.03 -0.61
C ALA A 133 -24.63 -2.18 -0.03
N ASP A 134 -24.00 -3.31 0.31
CA ASP A 134 -24.69 -4.45 0.92
C ASP A 134 -25.22 -4.15 2.33
N MET A 135 -24.44 -3.42 3.14
CA MET A 135 -24.89 -2.98 4.47
C MET A 135 -26.08 -2.03 4.41
N GLY A 136 -26.18 -1.19 3.38
CA GLY A 136 -27.35 -0.31 3.17
C GLY A 136 -28.64 -1.05 2.82
N LYS A 137 -28.55 -2.26 2.26
CA LYS A 137 -29.72 -3.10 1.93
C LYS A 137 -30.20 -3.97 3.10
N ALA A 138 -29.31 -4.26 4.06
CA ALA A 138 -29.60 -5.14 5.19
C ALA A 138 -30.42 -4.47 6.31
N ASP A 139 -30.61 -3.15 6.27
CA ASP A 139 -31.42 -2.40 7.25
C ASP A 139 -32.60 -1.62 6.60
N PRO A 140 -33.59 -2.30 6.00
CA PRO A 140 -34.81 -1.64 5.53
C PRO A 140 -35.78 -1.29 6.68
N GLY A 141 -35.56 -1.81 7.90
CA GLY A 141 -36.50 -1.71 9.03
C GLY A 141 -36.15 -0.66 10.11
N GLY A 142 -34.88 -0.29 10.28
CA GLY A 142 -34.41 0.59 11.36
C GLY A 142 -34.67 2.09 11.15
N ALA A 143 -35.12 2.50 9.96
CA ALA A 143 -35.48 3.89 9.65
C ALA A 143 -36.92 4.25 10.06
N ALA A 144 -37.83 3.27 10.17
CA ALA A 144 -39.23 3.51 10.51
C ALA A 144 -39.47 3.71 12.02
N ASP A 145 -38.60 3.17 12.88
CA ASP A 145 -38.82 3.09 14.33
C ASP A 145 -38.24 4.29 15.13
N ARG A 146 -37.70 5.31 14.46
CA ARG A 146 -37.11 6.51 15.09
C ARG A 146 -38.04 7.73 15.16
N LYS A 147 -39.32 7.55 14.86
CA LYS A 147 -40.36 8.58 14.96
C LYS A 147 -41.40 8.20 16.02
N CYS A 148 -41.02 8.16 17.29
CA CYS A 148 -41.94 8.20 18.43
C CYS A 148 -41.22 8.88 19.59
#